data_AF-A0A9P7RCD6-F1
#
_entry.id   AF-A0A9P7RCD6-F1
#
_cell.length_a   1.000
_cell.length_b   1.000
_cell.length_c   1.000
_cell.angle_alpha   90.00
_cell.angle_beta   90.00
_cell.angle_gamma   90.00
#
_symmetry.space_group_name_H-M   'P 1'
#
loop_
_entity.id
_entity.type
_entity.pdbx_description
1 polymer ?
#
loop_
_entity_poly.entity_id
_entity_poly.type
_entity_poly.pdbx_seq_one_letter_code
_entity_poly.pdbx_strand_id
1 'polypeptide(L)'
;MLLPKGGINWKSAQARLPPTRAVWSFLTRTRFLLLVALTGTILLLWRGIRSSASEMQSFYCWGPAKPPMEMSLNEQASWAGHLQTPVIFNHHEPLEINHTSIIHVDLNPIKSTRKAVTNEERVLILTPLKDAAPYLSKYFELIAELTYPHHLIDLAFLVGDSKDDTLAVLASELDRIQGRPDKIPFNSAMVVEKDFGFELSQSVEERHSFKAQGPRRKAMGKARNYLLSAAMKPEHSWVYWRDVDIVDSPKKILEDFIAHDTDILVPISHGHDMEIADDMEDIWFHRYRDGRDIEGRFDYNSWVESDKGRRLSASLDKDVVLAEGYKEYDTGRRYMAKEGDWRNNKDDELDLDGIGGVNILVKGDVHRSGINFPCYAFENQAETEGFAKMAKRAGYRVVGLPNYVVWHIDTEEKPGNA
;
A
#
# COMPACT_ATOMS: atom_id res chain seq x y z
N MET A 1 -74.37 71.99 34.18
CA MET A 1 -75.02 72.51 32.95
C MET A 1 -74.47 71.72 31.78
N LEU A 2 -75.38 71.21 30.94
CA LEU A 2 -75.19 70.10 30.00
C LEU A 2 -74.29 70.46 28.80
N LEU A 3 -73.28 69.63 28.51
CA LEU A 3 -72.65 69.56 27.18
C LEU A 3 -73.63 68.88 26.22
N PRO A 4 -74.01 69.49 25.08
CA PRO A 4 -74.82 68.80 24.09
C PRO A 4 -73.93 67.80 23.34
N LYS A 5 -74.31 66.52 23.43
CA LYS A 5 -73.82 65.45 22.55
C LYS A 5 -74.26 65.75 21.12
N GLY A 6 -73.47 66.54 20.40
CA GLY A 6 -73.58 66.79 18.97
C GLY A 6 -72.29 66.34 18.29
N GLY A 7 -72.27 65.10 17.79
CA GLY A 7 -71.13 64.55 17.08
C GLY A 7 -70.76 65.41 15.86
N ILE A 8 -69.45 65.50 15.60
CA ILE A 8 -68.91 66.04 14.35
C ILE A 8 -69.49 65.19 13.22
N ASN A 9 -70.49 65.73 12.54
CA ASN A 9 -71.15 65.07 11.42
C ASN A 9 -70.14 64.95 10.28
N TRP A 10 -69.79 63.74 9.86
CA TRP A 10 -68.84 63.47 8.77
C TRP A 10 -69.20 64.23 7.48
N LYS A 11 -70.50 64.57 7.29
CA LYS A 11 -70.97 65.41 6.19
C LYS A 11 -70.42 66.84 6.20
N SER A 12 -70.10 67.44 7.36
CA SER A 12 -69.51 68.79 7.43
C SER A 12 -67.99 68.79 7.24
N ALA A 13 -67.31 67.67 7.53
CA ALA A 13 -65.89 67.49 7.23
C ALA A 13 -65.63 67.27 5.73
N GLN A 14 -66.54 66.56 5.04
CA GLN A 14 -66.44 66.29 3.61
C GLN A 14 -66.52 67.56 2.74
N ALA A 15 -67.17 68.62 3.24
CA ALA A 15 -67.29 69.91 2.55
C ALA A 15 -65.99 70.74 2.53
N ARG A 16 -64.96 70.36 3.31
CA ARG A 16 -63.66 71.06 3.35
C ARG A 16 -62.52 70.29 2.68
N LEU A 17 -62.76 69.04 2.23
CA LEU A 17 -61.76 68.28 1.51
C LEU A 17 -61.82 68.62 0.02
N PRO A 18 -60.68 68.94 -0.61
CA PRO A 18 -60.66 69.17 -2.05
C PRO A 18 -61.18 67.91 -2.76
N PRO A 19 -61.98 68.05 -3.82
CA PRO A 19 -62.53 66.91 -4.54
C PRO A 19 -61.39 66.00 -5.00
N THR A 20 -61.57 64.68 -4.93
CA THR A 20 -60.52 63.69 -5.22
C THR A 20 -59.84 63.90 -6.58
N ARG A 21 -60.59 64.44 -7.56
CA ARG A 21 -60.06 64.86 -8.88
C ARG A 21 -59.03 65.99 -8.80
N ALA A 22 -59.20 66.96 -7.90
CA ALA A 22 -58.25 68.05 -7.71
C ALA A 22 -56.93 67.55 -7.07
N VAL A 23 -57.01 66.59 -6.15
CA VAL A 23 -55.84 65.93 -5.57
C VAL A 23 -55.07 65.15 -6.64
N TRP A 24 -55.78 64.35 -7.44
CA TRP A 24 -55.18 63.62 -8.57
C TRP A 24 -54.57 64.54 -9.63
N SER A 25 -55.21 65.68 -9.93
CA SER A 25 -54.65 66.69 -10.84
C SER A 25 -53.37 67.31 -10.28
N PHE A 26 -53.29 67.54 -8.96
CA PHE A 26 -52.09 68.11 -8.35
C PHE A 26 -50.93 67.10 -8.32
N LEU A 27 -51.21 65.84 -7.97
CA LEU A 27 -50.21 64.76 -7.92
C LEU A 27 -49.67 64.38 -9.29
N THR A 28 -50.44 64.57 -10.36
CA THR A 28 -50.02 64.29 -11.75
C THR A 28 -49.39 65.50 -12.45
N ARG A 29 -49.33 66.67 -11.82
CA ARG A 29 -48.61 67.82 -12.40
C ARG A 29 -47.12 67.52 -12.45
N THR A 30 -46.54 67.72 -13.63
CA THR A 30 -45.10 67.53 -13.91
C THR A 30 -44.19 68.26 -12.92
N ARG A 31 -44.58 69.46 -12.47
CA ARG A 31 -43.83 70.23 -11.46
C ARG A 31 -43.77 69.55 -10.08
N PHE A 32 -44.86 68.88 -9.68
CA PHE A 32 -44.89 68.14 -8.41
C PHE A 32 -44.04 66.88 -8.49
N LEU A 33 -44.15 66.13 -9.59
CA LEU A 33 -43.33 64.94 -9.83
C LEU A 33 -41.84 65.27 -9.91
N LEU A 34 -41.46 66.39 -10.55
CA LEU A 34 -40.07 66.87 -10.58
C LEU A 34 -39.56 67.21 -9.18
N LEU A 35 -40.37 67.86 -8.33
CA LEU A 35 -40.00 68.16 -6.95
C LEU A 35 -39.79 66.88 -6.14
N VAL A 36 -40.68 65.90 -6.26
CA VAL A 36 -40.54 64.60 -5.58
C VAL A 36 -39.27 63.88 -6.04
N ALA A 37 -39.00 63.86 -7.34
CA ALA A 37 -37.78 63.26 -7.89
C ALA A 37 -36.52 63.95 -7.37
N LEU A 38 -36.47 65.29 -7.42
CA LEU A 38 -35.32 66.06 -6.94
C LEU A 38 -35.06 65.85 -5.44
N THR A 39 -36.13 65.86 -4.63
CA THR A 39 -36.03 65.64 -3.19
C THR A 39 -35.58 64.21 -2.87
N GLY A 40 -36.05 63.22 -3.63
CA GLY A 40 -35.60 61.83 -3.54
C GLY A 40 -34.10 61.68 -3.85
N THR A 41 -33.62 62.33 -4.92
CA THR A 41 -32.20 62.29 -5.27
C THR A 41 -31.31 62.94 -4.20
N ILE A 42 -31.73 64.08 -3.64
CA ILE A 42 -31.01 64.75 -2.55
C ILE A 42 -30.92 63.85 -1.31
N LEU A 43 -32.01 63.19 -0.94
CA LEU A 43 -32.04 62.27 0.21
C LEU A 43 -31.16 61.03 0.00
N LEU A 44 -31.14 60.48 -1.21
CA LEU A 44 -30.29 59.34 -1.56
C LEU A 44 -28.80 59.71 -1.53
N LEU A 45 -28.42 60.87 -2.08
CA LEU A 45 -27.05 61.38 -2.03
C LEU A 45 -26.60 61.66 -0.58
N TRP A 46 -27.47 62.26 0.23
CA TRP A 46 -27.18 62.52 1.64
C TRP A 46 -26.95 61.24 2.45
N ARG A 47 -27.72 60.17 2.17
CA ARG A 47 -27.52 58.86 2.80
C ARG A 47 -26.22 58.19 2.34
N GLY A 48 -25.89 58.27 1.05
CA GLY A 48 -24.65 57.70 0.52
C GLY A 48 -23.39 58.37 1.09
N ILE A 49 -23.38 59.70 1.19
CA ILE A 49 -22.23 60.45 1.73
C ILE A 49 -22.02 60.16 3.23
N ARG A 50 -23.10 59.96 3.99
CA ARG A 50 -22.99 59.64 5.43
C ARG A 50 -22.40 58.25 5.71
N SER A 51 -22.67 57.24 4.88
CA SER A 51 -22.09 55.90 5.12
C SER A 51 -20.61 55.83 4.72
N SER A 52 -20.20 56.51 3.65
CA SER A 52 -18.77 56.56 3.26
C SER A 52 -17.92 57.33 4.27
N ALA A 53 -18.47 58.35 4.93
CA ALA A 53 -17.75 59.11 5.96
C ALA A 53 -17.50 58.29 7.25
N SER A 54 -18.41 57.36 7.62
CA SER A 54 -18.19 56.49 8.78
C SER A 54 -17.14 55.41 8.54
N GLU A 55 -16.94 54.97 7.29
CA GLU A 55 -15.90 53.99 6.95
C GLU A 55 -14.50 54.63 6.76
N MET A 56 -14.41 55.96 6.61
CA MET A 56 -13.12 56.66 6.52
C MET A 56 -12.42 56.90 7.88
N GLN A 57 -13.04 56.57 9.01
CA GLN A 57 -12.49 56.87 10.35
C GLN A 57 -11.67 55.75 11.02
N SER A 58 -11.32 54.64 10.35
CA SER A 58 -10.69 53.48 11.02
C SER A 58 -9.20 53.23 10.71
N PHE A 59 -8.42 54.25 10.37
CA PHE A 59 -6.95 54.15 10.42
C PHE A 59 -6.35 55.21 11.33
N TYR A 60 -6.56 55.05 12.64
CA TYR A 60 -5.78 55.78 13.64
C TYR A 60 -4.39 55.12 13.71
N CYS A 61 -3.41 55.66 12.99
CA CYS A 61 -2.03 55.22 13.13
C CYS A 61 -1.55 55.58 14.54
N TRP A 62 -1.48 54.58 15.42
CA TRP A 62 -1.02 54.77 16.78
C TRP A 62 0.52 54.84 16.78
N GLY A 63 1.06 56.00 17.15
CA GLY A 63 2.50 56.25 17.23
C GLY A 63 2.82 57.75 17.23
N PRO A 64 3.96 58.16 17.80
CA PRO A 64 4.40 59.55 17.71
C PRO A 64 4.70 59.93 16.25
N ALA A 65 4.39 61.17 15.86
CA ALA A 65 4.68 61.72 14.53
C ALA A 65 6.17 62.07 14.37
N LYS A 66 7.07 61.15 14.75
CA LYS A 66 8.53 61.31 14.71
C LYS A 66 9.15 60.06 14.08
N PRO A 67 10.23 60.19 13.31
CA PRO A 67 10.96 59.04 12.82
C PRO A 67 11.61 58.27 13.99
N PRO A 68 11.80 56.94 13.88
CA PRO A 68 12.34 56.11 14.97
C PRO A 68 13.67 56.57 15.56
N MET A 69 14.49 57.27 14.75
CA MET A 69 15.79 57.82 15.18
C MET A 69 15.67 59.05 16.09
N GLU A 70 14.52 59.72 16.09
CA GLU A 70 14.25 60.92 16.89
C GLU A 70 13.36 60.61 18.10
N MET A 71 13.02 59.34 18.32
CA MET A 71 12.25 58.90 19.47
C MET A 71 13.16 58.79 20.70
N SER A 72 12.68 59.28 21.83
CA SER A 72 13.30 59.00 23.12
C SER A 72 13.10 57.53 23.51
N LEU A 73 13.97 57.01 24.39
CA LEU A 73 13.87 55.64 24.90
C LEU A 73 12.50 55.33 25.52
N ASN A 74 11.88 56.30 26.19
CA ASN A 74 10.54 56.15 26.78
C ASN A 74 9.44 56.11 25.72
N GLU A 75 9.52 56.94 24.67
CA GLU A 75 8.58 56.90 23.54
C GLU A 75 8.70 55.58 22.77
N GLN A 76 9.91 55.06 22.62
CA GLN A 76 10.16 53.78 21.95
C GLN A 76 9.64 52.60 22.78
N ALA A 77 9.84 52.60 24.10
CA ALA A 77 9.29 51.58 25.00
C ALA A 77 7.76 51.61 25.02
N SER A 78 7.16 52.81 25.07
CA SER A 78 5.71 52.97 24.98
C SER A 78 5.18 52.44 23.65
N TRP A 79 5.86 52.78 22.54
CA TRP A 79 5.50 52.35 21.19
C TRP A 79 5.57 50.82 21.02
N ALA A 80 6.67 50.21 21.48
CA ALA A 80 6.84 48.76 21.47
C ALA A 80 5.85 48.03 22.39
N GLY A 81 5.43 48.65 23.50
CA GLY A 81 4.42 48.08 24.40
C GLY A 81 3.05 47.86 23.77
N HIS A 82 2.74 48.56 22.67
CA HIS A 82 1.49 48.38 21.91
C HIS A 82 1.69 47.54 20.63
N LEU A 83 2.91 47.07 20.33
CA LEU A 83 3.19 46.12 19.25
C LEU A 83 2.86 44.66 19.64
N GLN A 84 1.94 44.44 20.59
CA GLN A 84 1.26 43.16 20.67
C GLN A 84 0.30 43.06 19.49
N THR A 85 0.82 42.83 18.29
CA THR A 85 0.01 42.18 17.27
C THR A 85 -0.31 40.81 17.85
N PRO A 86 -1.57 40.52 18.24
CA PRO A 86 -1.90 39.16 18.60
C PRO A 86 -1.60 38.32 17.35
N VAL A 87 -0.59 37.46 17.43
CA VAL A 87 -0.44 36.40 16.45
C VAL A 87 -1.63 35.48 16.73
N ILE A 88 -2.75 35.77 16.06
CA ILE A 88 -3.91 34.91 16.08
C ILE A 88 -3.50 33.70 15.24
N PHE A 89 -2.93 32.70 15.90
CA PHE A 89 -2.87 31.37 15.31
C PHE A 89 -4.32 30.94 15.14
N ASN A 90 -4.82 30.98 13.91
CA ASN A 90 -6.08 30.35 13.56
C ASN A 90 -5.85 28.84 13.64
N HIS A 91 -5.90 28.29 14.86
CA HIS A 91 -6.10 26.88 15.07
C HIS A 91 -7.52 26.60 14.58
N HIS A 92 -7.66 26.42 13.27
CA HIS A 92 -8.89 25.92 12.70
C HIS A 92 -9.28 24.70 13.54
N GLU A 93 -10.46 24.74 14.15
CA GLU A 93 -11.00 23.57 14.82
C GLU A 93 -10.96 22.41 13.80
N PRO A 94 -10.46 21.23 14.19
CA PRO A 94 -10.42 20.09 13.30
C PRO A 94 -11.81 19.86 12.71
N LEU A 95 -11.90 19.76 11.38
CA LEU A 95 -13.15 19.45 10.71
C LEU A 95 -13.57 18.02 11.11
N GLU A 96 -14.62 17.91 11.92
CA GLU A 96 -15.18 16.62 12.30
C GLU A 96 -16.00 16.05 11.13
N ILE A 97 -15.46 15.01 10.48
CA ILE A 97 -16.13 14.29 9.40
C ILE A 97 -16.91 13.13 10.00
N ASN A 98 -18.23 13.30 10.16
CA ASN A 98 -19.11 12.31 10.78
C ASN A 98 -19.68 11.24 9.83
N HIS A 99 -19.32 11.28 8.54
CA HIS A 99 -19.83 10.32 7.56
C HIS A 99 -19.10 8.97 7.66
N THR A 100 -19.84 7.91 7.98
CA THR A 100 -19.31 6.54 8.18
C THR A 100 -18.70 5.92 6.93
N SER A 101 -18.99 6.44 5.73
CA SER A 101 -18.40 5.99 4.47
C SER A 101 -17.02 6.59 4.21
N ILE A 102 -16.59 7.59 4.99
CA ILE A 102 -15.28 8.23 4.84
C ILE A 102 -14.33 7.58 5.84
N ILE A 103 -13.34 6.85 5.29
CA ILE A 103 -12.31 6.19 6.09
C ILE A 103 -11.03 7.01 5.95
N HIS A 104 -10.52 7.52 7.07
CA HIS A 104 -9.21 8.15 7.11
C HIS A 104 -8.15 7.08 7.34
N VAL A 105 -7.15 7.03 6.46
CA VAL A 105 -6.05 6.07 6.51
C VAL A 105 -4.74 6.86 6.56
N ASP A 106 -4.04 6.78 7.69
CA ASP A 106 -2.69 7.34 7.83
C ASP A 106 -1.66 6.23 7.70
N LEU A 107 -0.83 6.30 6.66
CA LEU A 107 0.24 5.34 6.39
C LEU A 107 1.57 5.74 7.04
N ASN A 108 1.71 6.98 7.53
CA ASN A 108 2.95 7.45 8.17
C ASN A 108 3.37 6.63 9.40
N PRO A 109 2.47 6.18 10.31
CA PRO A 109 2.86 5.38 11.46
C PRO A 109 3.18 3.91 11.11
N ILE A 110 2.78 3.45 9.92
CA ILE A 110 3.05 2.07 9.49
C ILE A 110 4.52 1.97 9.10
N LYS A 111 5.24 1.10 9.80
CA LYS A 111 6.68 0.90 9.66
C LYS A 111 7.01 -0.59 9.77
N SER A 112 8.04 -1.01 9.04
CA SER A 112 8.62 -2.35 9.13
C SER A 112 9.92 -2.25 9.91
N THR A 113 9.97 -2.78 11.14
CA THR A 113 11.14 -2.64 12.03
C THR A 113 11.59 -3.98 12.60
N ARG A 114 12.82 -4.01 13.14
CA ARG A 114 13.38 -5.19 13.83
C ARG A 114 12.57 -5.65 15.05
N LYS A 115 11.74 -4.78 15.62
CA LYS A 115 10.94 -5.05 16.82
C LYS A 115 9.47 -5.30 16.48
N ALA A 116 9.22 -5.97 15.35
CA ALA A 116 7.88 -6.17 14.79
C ALA A 116 6.85 -6.72 15.79
N VAL A 117 7.23 -7.75 16.57
CA VAL A 117 6.34 -8.34 17.59
C VAL A 117 5.99 -7.33 18.68
N THR A 118 6.97 -6.56 19.18
CA THR A 118 6.74 -5.55 20.23
C THR A 118 5.91 -4.37 19.74
N ASN A 119 6.05 -4.03 18.45
CA ASN A 119 5.32 -2.94 17.81
C ASN A 119 3.97 -3.38 17.22
N GLU A 120 3.57 -4.64 17.41
CA GLU A 120 2.34 -5.23 16.84
C GLU A 120 2.25 -5.07 15.31
N GLU A 121 3.39 -5.16 14.62
CA GLU A 121 3.47 -5.03 13.17
C GLU A 121 2.75 -6.20 12.48
N ARG A 122 1.84 -5.91 11.55
CA ARG A 122 1.05 -6.94 10.87
C ARG A 122 1.80 -7.55 9.68
N VAL A 123 1.68 -8.88 9.54
CA VAL A 123 2.26 -9.67 8.44
C VAL A 123 1.13 -10.20 7.56
N LEU A 124 1.25 -10.01 6.24
CA LEU A 124 0.36 -10.63 5.25
C LEU A 124 1.08 -11.81 4.59
N ILE A 125 0.55 -13.02 4.75
CA ILE A 125 1.07 -14.22 4.06
C ILE A 125 0.29 -14.41 2.75
N LEU A 126 1.00 -14.48 1.64
CA LEU A 126 0.44 -14.60 0.29
C LEU A 126 0.88 -15.89 -0.39
N THR A 127 -0.11 -16.67 -0.82
CA THR A 127 0.12 -17.98 -1.47
C THR A 127 -0.76 -18.14 -2.71
N PRO A 128 -0.20 -17.98 -3.92
CA PRO A 128 -0.90 -18.36 -5.15
C PRO A 128 -0.99 -19.89 -5.27
N LEU A 129 -2.13 -20.41 -5.72
CA LEU A 129 -2.45 -21.82 -5.77
C LEU A 129 -2.92 -22.24 -7.17
N LYS A 130 -2.42 -23.39 -7.62
CA LYS A 130 -2.90 -24.11 -8.80
C LYS A 130 -2.65 -25.60 -8.60
N ASP A 131 -3.69 -26.42 -8.67
CA ASP A 131 -3.60 -27.88 -8.50
C ASP A 131 -2.85 -28.27 -7.20
N ALA A 132 -3.20 -27.62 -6.09
CA ALA A 132 -2.46 -27.63 -4.83
C ALA A 132 -3.09 -28.48 -3.72
N ALA A 133 -4.21 -29.16 -3.99
CA ALA A 133 -4.93 -29.95 -2.98
C ALA A 133 -4.03 -30.91 -2.15
N PRO A 134 -3.04 -31.61 -2.74
CA PRO A 134 -2.18 -32.53 -1.98
C PRO A 134 -1.28 -31.85 -0.94
N TYR A 135 -0.95 -30.57 -1.12
CA TYR A 135 0.05 -29.87 -0.31
C TYR A 135 -0.56 -29.08 0.86
N LEU A 136 -1.86 -28.77 0.78
CA LEU A 136 -2.53 -27.87 1.73
C LEU A 136 -2.47 -28.35 3.18
N SER A 137 -2.64 -29.66 3.42
CA SER A 137 -2.58 -30.21 4.79
C SER A 137 -1.25 -29.87 5.46
N LYS A 138 -0.13 -30.17 4.79
CA LYS A 138 1.21 -29.89 5.31
C LYS A 138 1.48 -28.39 5.43
N TYR A 139 1.07 -27.62 4.43
CA TYR A 139 1.17 -26.16 4.46
C TYR A 139 0.53 -25.57 5.73
N PHE A 140 -0.72 -25.99 6.04
CA PHE A 140 -1.44 -25.52 7.21
C PHE A 140 -0.84 -25.99 8.55
N GLU A 141 -0.22 -27.16 8.59
CA GLU A 141 0.58 -27.58 9.75
C GLU A 141 1.74 -26.62 10.02
N LEU A 142 2.53 -26.30 8.98
CA LEU A 142 3.71 -25.46 9.12
C LEU A 142 3.36 -24.02 9.53
N ILE A 143 2.34 -23.41 8.91
CA ILE A 143 1.96 -22.05 9.29
C ILE A 143 1.34 -22.00 10.69
N ALA A 144 0.68 -23.08 11.16
CA ALA A 144 0.15 -23.16 12.52
C ALA A 144 1.24 -23.27 13.59
N GLU A 145 2.48 -23.58 13.21
CA GLU A 145 3.62 -23.70 14.10
C GLU A 145 4.50 -22.44 14.16
N LEU A 146 4.17 -21.42 13.36
CA LEU A 146 4.87 -20.14 13.41
C LEU A 146 4.79 -19.54 14.81
N THR A 147 5.91 -19.01 15.30
CA THR A 147 5.96 -18.38 16.62
C THR A 147 5.48 -16.93 16.62
N TYR A 148 5.43 -16.31 15.43
CA TYR A 148 4.91 -14.96 15.28
C TYR A 148 3.42 -14.92 15.68
N PRO A 149 2.95 -13.92 16.45
CA PRO A 149 1.58 -13.96 16.97
C PRO A 149 0.53 -14.04 15.85
N HIS A 150 -0.29 -15.10 15.85
CA HIS A 150 -1.25 -15.36 14.76
C HIS A 150 -2.30 -14.26 14.59
N HIS A 151 -2.66 -13.55 15.66
CA HIS A 151 -3.56 -12.38 15.59
C HIS A 151 -2.94 -11.16 14.88
N LEU A 152 -1.65 -11.21 14.53
CA LEU A 152 -0.97 -10.20 13.69
C LEU A 152 -0.75 -10.70 12.25
N ILE A 153 -1.17 -11.93 11.94
CA ILE A 153 -1.02 -12.55 10.63
C ILE A 153 -2.36 -12.57 9.91
N ASP A 154 -2.38 -11.96 8.73
CA ASP A 154 -3.44 -12.13 7.73
C ASP A 154 -3.00 -13.16 6.69
N LEU A 155 -3.87 -14.09 6.32
CA LEU A 155 -3.64 -15.05 5.25
C LEU A 155 -4.41 -14.63 3.99
N ALA A 156 -3.80 -14.71 2.83
CA ALA A 156 -4.53 -14.62 1.57
C ALA A 156 -4.02 -15.59 0.50
N PHE A 157 -4.99 -16.21 -0.16
CA PHE A 157 -4.76 -17.22 -1.19
C PHE A 157 -5.38 -16.77 -2.51
N LEU A 158 -4.74 -17.09 -3.62
CA LEU A 158 -5.35 -16.97 -4.94
C LEU A 158 -5.44 -18.34 -5.59
N VAL A 159 -6.65 -18.84 -5.80
CA VAL A 159 -6.89 -20.06 -6.58
C VAL A 159 -7.05 -19.66 -8.04
N GLY A 160 -6.09 -20.07 -8.87
CA GLY A 160 -6.08 -19.85 -10.32
C GLY A 160 -6.74 -21.00 -11.08
N ASP A 161 -6.33 -21.20 -12.35
CA ASP A 161 -6.82 -22.21 -13.30
C ASP A 161 -6.62 -23.68 -12.83
N SER A 162 -7.16 -24.05 -11.66
CA SER A 162 -7.04 -25.35 -11.00
C SER A 162 -8.09 -26.32 -11.53
N LYS A 163 -7.72 -27.60 -11.62
CA LYS A 163 -8.58 -28.68 -12.14
C LYS A 163 -8.93 -29.73 -11.08
N ASP A 164 -8.32 -29.64 -9.91
CA ASP A 164 -8.54 -30.52 -8.76
C ASP A 164 -9.45 -29.86 -7.69
N ASP A 165 -9.56 -30.52 -6.53
CA ASP A 165 -10.38 -30.06 -5.41
C ASP A 165 -9.71 -28.96 -4.55
N THR A 166 -8.69 -28.23 -5.07
CA THR A 166 -7.91 -27.23 -4.32
C THR A 166 -8.80 -26.26 -3.53
N LEU A 167 -9.84 -25.71 -4.16
CA LEU A 167 -10.71 -24.73 -3.52
C LEU A 167 -11.49 -25.33 -2.33
N ALA A 168 -11.98 -26.56 -2.49
CA ALA A 168 -12.74 -27.24 -1.45
C ALA A 168 -11.86 -27.63 -0.27
N VAL A 169 -10.66 -28.17 -0.55
CA VAL A 169 -9.68 -28.52 0.49
C VAL A 169 -9.20 -27.27 1.23
N LEU A 170 -8.90 -26.18 0.51
CA LEU A 170 -8.50 -24.91 1.10
C LEU A 170 -9.57 -24.35 2.05
N ALA A 171 -10.85 -24.36 1.63
CA ALA A 171 -11.94 -23.90 2.46
C ALA A 171 -12.10 -24.75 3.73
N SER A 172 -11.99 -26.07 3.61
CA SER A 172 -12.05 -27.00 4.75
C SER A 172 -10.90 -26.78 5.74
N GLU A 173 -9.67 -26.61 5.24
CA GLU A 173 -8.51 -26.38 6.09
C GLU A 173 -8.55 -25.00 6.78
N LEU A 174 -9.08 -23.98 6.10
CA LEU A 174 -9.29 -22.65 6.68
C LEU A 174 -10.35 -22.67 7.79
N ASP A 175 -11.46 -23.36 7.60
CA ASP A 175 -12.48 -23.54 8.64
C ASP A 175 -11.89 -24.27 9.85
N ARG A 176 -11.12 -25.34 9.59
CA ARG A 176 -10.41 -26.09 10.63
C ARG A 176 -9.45 -25.21 11.42
N ILE A 177 -8.65 -24.35 10.78
CA ILE A 177 -7.62 -23.56 11.47
C ILE A 177 -8.20 -22.35 12.22
N GLN A 178 -9.27 -21.75 11.70
CA GLN A 178 -9.96 -20.63 12.37
C GLN A 178 -10.91 -21.09 13.48
N GLY A 179 -11.43 -22.32 13.42
CA GLY A 179 -12.34 -22.89 14.43
C GLY A 179 -11.66 -23.68 15.55
N ARG A 180 -10.33 -23.84 15.52
CA ARG A 180 -9.59 -24.65 16.50
C ARG A 180 -9.57 -23.99 17.89
N PRO A 181 -10.03 -24.66 18.96
CA PRO A 181 -10.05 -24.10 20.31
C PRO A 181 -8.69 -24.13 21.02
N ASP A 182 -7.77 -24.97 20.53
CA ASP A 182 -6.46 -25.24 21.11
C ASP A 182 -5.37 -24.23 20.70
N LYS A 183 -5.60 -23.46 19.63
CA LYS A 183 -4.66 -22.46 19.12
C LYS A 183 -5.35 -21.11 18.90
N ILE A 184 -4.54 -20.05 18.92
CA ILE A 184 -5.00 -18.71 18.56
C ILE A 184 -5.22 -18.67 17.05
N PRO A 185 -6.42 -18.32 16.56
CA PRO A 185 -6.70 -18.20 15.14
C PRO A 185 -5.88 -17.07 14.50
N PHE A 186 -5.74 -17.13 13.18
CA PHE A 186 -5.19 -16.03 12.40
C PHE A 186 -6.14 -14.84 12.40
N ASN A 187 -5.61 -13.63 12.25
CA ASN A 187 -6.41 -12.40 12.30
C ASN A 187 -7.52 -12.39 11.22
N SER A 188 -7.16 -12.75 9.99
CA SER A 188 -8.12 -12.97 8.92
C SER A 188 -7.57 -13.92 7.85
N ALA A 189 -8.48 -14.52 7.08
CA ALA A 189 -8.15 -15.32 5.92
C ALA A 189 -9.00 -14.86 4.73
N MET A 190 -8.38 -14.71 3.56
CA MET A 190 -9.04 -14.33 2.30
C MET A 190 -8.73 -15.37 1.23
N VAL A 191 -9.75 -15.77 0.48
CA VAL A 191 -9.60 -16.59 -0.72
C VAL A 191 -10.07 -15.78 -1.91
N VAL A 192 -9.18 -15.59 -2.88
CA VAL A 192 -9.45 -14.94 -4.16
C VAL A 192 -9.47 -16.02 -5.23
N GLU A 193 -10.49 -16.02 -6.08
CA GLU A 193 -10.57 -16.94 -7.22
C GLU A 193 -10.40 -16.14 -8.51
N LYS A 194 -9.44 -16.52 -9.35
CA LYS A 194 -9.20 -15.85 -10.63
C LYS A 194 -8.51 -16.76 -11.64
N ASP A 195 -9.27 -17.16 -12.65
CA ASP A 195 -8.72 -17.82 -13.84
C ASP A 195 -8.01 -16.84 -14.77
N PHE A 196 -6.86 -17.23 -15.31
CA PHE A 196 -6.10 -16.43 -16.27
C PHE A 196 -6.16 -17.03 -17.68
N GLY A 197 -6.78 -18.20 -17.85
CA GLY A 197 -6.90 -18.89 -19.13
C GLY A 197 -5.55 -19.38 -19.66
N PHE A 198 -4.60 -19.65 -18.76
CA PHE A 198 -3.26 -20.07 -19.15
C PHE A 198 -3.17 -21.60 -19.23
N GLU A 199 -3.37 -22.12 -20.44
CA GLU A 199 -3.19 -23.53 -20.76
C GLU A 199 -1.74 -23.79 -21.22
N LEU A 200 -0.89 -24.27 -20.30
CA LEU A 200 0.34 -24.97 -20.69
C LEU A 200 -0.03 -26.37 -21.17
N SER A 201 0.63 -26.85 -22.23
CA SER A 201 0.48 -28.23 -22.69
C SER A 201 0.74 -29.22 -21.55
N GLN A 202 0.09 -30.39 -21.59
CA GLN A 202 0.13 -31.36 -20.49
C GLN A 202 1.45 -32.17 -20.40
N SER A 203 2.34 -32.05 -21.39
CA SER A 203 3.63 -32.74 -21.35
C SER A 203 4.65 -31.98 -20.48
N VAL A 204 5.29 -32.69 -19.56
CA VAL A 204 6.37 -32.14 -18.70
C VAL A 204 7.51 -31.61 -19.59
N GLU A 205 7.83 -32.30 -20.69
CA GLU A 205 8.91 -31.92 -21.61
C GLU A 205 8.67 -30.56 -22.29
N GLU A 206 7.44 -30.23 -22.67
CA GLU A 206 7.13 -28.92 -23.25
C GLU A 206 7.02 -27.82 -22.17
N ARG A 207 6.52 -28.15 -20.97
CA ARG A 207 6.48 -27.22 -19.82
C ARG A 207 7.88 -26.81 -19.36
N HIS A 208 8.84 -27.74 -19.42
CA HIS A 208 10.24 -27.48 -19.09
C HIS A 208 11.07 -27.03 -20.31
N SER A 209 10.46 -26.75 -21.47
CA SER A 209 11.20 -26.09 -22.56
C SER A 209 11.49 -24.62 -22.20
N PHE A 210 12.70 -24.13 -22.50
CA PHE A 210 13.05 -22.72 -22.27
C PHE A 210 12.02 -21.76 -22.91
N LYS A 211 11.50 -22.12 -24.09
CA LYS A 211 10.50 -21.33 -24.82
C LYS A 211 9.18 -21.15 -24.04
N ALA A 212 8.81 -22.11 -23.19
CA ALA A 212 7.60 -22.05 -22.37
C ALA A 212 7.79 -21.27 -21.05
N GLN A 213 9.02 -21.10 -20.58
CA GLN A 213 9.31 -20.47 -19.28
C GLN A 213 8.95 -18.98 -19.25
N GLY A 214 9.23 -18.24 -20.33
CA GLY A 214 8.89 -16.81 -20.41
C GLY A 214 7.38 -16.56 -20.21
N PRO A 215 6.49 -17.16 -21.02
CA PRO A 215 5.04 -17.06 -20.83
C PRO A 215 4.57 -17.53 -19.45
N ARG A 216 5.11 -18.64 -18.93
CA ARG A 216 4.75 -19.18 -17.60
C ARG A 216 5.05 -18.18 -16.48
N ARG A 217 6.27 -17.63 -16.43
CA ARG A 217 6.67 -16.63 -15.43
C ARG A 217 5.82 -15.37 -15.53
N LYS A 218 5.53 -14.89 -16.74
CA LYS A 218 4.62 -13.75 -16.95
C LYS A 218 3.22 -14.02 -16.40
N ALA A 219 2.68 -15.24 -16.56
CA ALA A 219 1.39 -15.63 -16.00
C ALA A 219 1.42 -15.71 -14.45
N MET A 220 2.47 -16.30 -13.87
CA MET A 220 2.67 -16.33 -12.41
C MET A 220 2.77 -14.92 -11.81
N GLY A 221 3.50 -14.02 -12.47
CA GLY A 221 3.58 -12.60 -12.07
C GLY A 221 2.21 -11.91 -12.05
N LYS A 222 1.31 -12.23 -13.00
CA LYS A 222 -0.08 -11.73 -12.96
C LYS A 222 -0.82 -12.26 -11.74
N ALA A 223 -0.76 -13.56 -11.47
CA ALA A 223 -1.42 -14.17 -10.31
C ALA A 223 -0.94 -13.53 -8.99
N ARG A 224 0.38 -13.40 -8.79
CA ARG A 224 0.95 -12.72 -7.61
C ARG A 224 0.44 -11.28 -7.49
N ASN A 225 0.48 -10.50 -8.58
CA ASN A 225 0.03 -9.10 -8.53
C ASN A 225 -1.47 -8.95 -8.23
N TYR A 226 -2.32 -9.83 -8.78
CA TYR A 226 -3.76 -9.82 -8.48
C TYR A 226 -4.02 -10.15 -7.00
N LEU A 227 -3.33 -11.16 -6.47
CA LEU A 227 -3.43 -11.54 -5.06
C LEU A 227 -2.98 -10.39 -4.15
N LEU A 228 -1.81 -9.79 -4.42
CA LEU A 228 -1.29 -8.66 -3.66
C LEU A 228 -2.28 -7.48 -3.68
N SER A 229 -2.79 -7.13 -4.87
CA SER A 229 -3.72 -6.01 -5.03
C SER A 229 -5.06 -6.24 -4.33
N ALA A 230 -5.51 -7.48 -4.19
CA ALA A 230 -6.77 -7.81 -3.52
C ALA A 230 -6.62 -7.89 -1.99
N ALA A 231 -5.46 -8.35 -1.52
CA ALA A 231 -5.27 -8.70 -0.12
C ALA A 231 -4.54 -7.64 0.72
N MET A 232 -3.69 -6.81 0.11
CA MET A 232 -2.87 -5.85 0.84
C MET A 232 -3.72 -4.73 1.44
N LYS A 233 -3.59 -4.53 2.75
CA LYS A 233 -4.29 -3.51 3.55
C LYS A 233 -3.31 -2.43 4.03
N PRO A 234 -3.81 -1.24 4.40
CA PRO A 234 -2.97 -0.17 4.93
C PRO A 234 -2.11 -0.56 6.14
N GLU A 235 -2.59 -1.46 6.99
CA GLU A 235 -1.95 -1.80 8.26
C GLU A 235 -0.81 -2.82 8.13
N HIS A 236 -0.67 -3.46 6.96
CA HIS A 236 0.38 -4.46 6.74
C HIS A 236 1.75 -3.80 6.73
N SER A 237 2.61 -4.24 7.64
CA SER A 237 3.99 -3.78 7.76
C SER A 237 4.94 -4.72 7.00
N TRP A 238 4.57 -6.00 6.89
CA TRP A 238 5.35 -7.01 6.18
C TRP A 238 4.47 -7.83 5.26
N VAL A 239 5.03 -8.26 4.13
CA VAL A 239 4.40 -9.19 3.19
C VAL A 239 5.33 -10.38 3.06
N TYR A 240 4.81 -11.57 3.30
CA TYR A 240 5.54 -12.83 3.22
C TYR A 240 4.93 -13.70 2.13
N TRP A 241 5.66 -13.84 1.02
CA TRP A 241 5.31 -14.74 -0.06
C TRP A 241 5.79 -16.14 0.29
N ARG A 242 4.87 -17.10 0.25
CA ARG A 242 5.15 -18.49 0.59
C ARG A 242 4.46 -19.41 -0.40
N ASP A 243 5.22 -20.27 -1.06
CA ASP A 243 4.67 -21.31 -1.92
C ASP A 243 4.08 -22.46 -1.07
N VAL A 244 3.13 -23.20 -1.64
CA VAL A 244 2.29 -24.17 -0.91
C VAL A 244 2.99 -25.52 -0.67
N ASP A 245 4.00 -25.82 -1.46
CA ASP A 245 4.75 -27.06 -1.58
C ASP A 245 6.02 -27.10 -0.71
N ILE A 246 6.13 -26.19 0.26
CA ILE A 246 7.11 -26.24 1.34
C ILE A 246 6.74 -27.37 2.31
N VAL A 247 7.70 -28.25 2.59
CA VAL A 247 7.53 -29.40 3.50
C VAL A 247 8.08 -29.14 4.90
N ASP A 248 9.08 -28.28 5.04
CA ASP A 248 9.62 -27.92 6.36
C ASP A 248 10.28 -26.54 6.37
N SER A 249 10.17 -25.84 7.49
CA SER A 249 10.72 -24.49 7.68
C SER A 249 10.87 -24.18 9.17
N PRO A 250 11.91 -23.44 9.61
CA PRO A 250 12.03 -23.07 11.02
C PRO A 250 10.81 -22.29 11.53
N LYS A 251 10.37 -22.59 12.76
CA LYS A 251 9.16 -22.00 13.38
C LYS A 251 9.26 -20.48 13.60
N LYS A 252 10.50 -19.98 13.75
CA LYS A 252 10.84 -18.56 13.95
C LYS A 252 11.21 -17.82 12.66
N ILE A 253 10.86 -18.36 11.49
CA ILE A 253 11.28 -17.82 10.20
C ILE A 253 10.93 -16.34 10.00
N LEU A 254 9.76 -15.91 10.44
CA LEU A 254 9.36 -14.50 10.33
C LEU A 254 10.23 -13.61 11.22
N GLU A 255 10.42 -13.99 12.48
CA GLU A 255 11.24 -13.23 13.42
C GLU A 255 12.71 -13.19 13.01
N ASP A 256 13.25 -14.32 12.54
CA ASP A 256 14.62 -14.43 12.05
C ASP A 256 14.82 -13.49 10.86
N PHE A 257 13.91 -13.50 9.87
CA PHE A 257 14.00 -12.63 8.69
C PHE A 257 13.82 -11.15 9.03
N ILE A 258 12.88 -10.82 9.92
CA ILE A 258 12.64 -9.44 10.38
C ILE A 258 13.87 -8.88 11.09
N ALA A 259 14.63 -9.71 11.80
CA ALA A 259 15.82 -9.28 12.55
C ALA A 259 16.93 -8.70 11.64
N HIS A 260 17.00 -9.15 10.38
CA HIS A 260 17.94 -8.64 9.36
C HIS A 260 17.60 -7.23 8.86
N ASP A 261 16.36 -6.76 9.05
CA ASP A 261 15.94 -5.40 8.71
C ASP A 261 16.17 -5.00 7.24
N THR A 262 16.08 -5.97 6.34
CA THR A 262 16.27 -5.76 4.91
C THR A 262 14.93 -5.53 4.20
N ASP A 263 14.93 -4.79 3.09
CA ASP A 263 13.71 -4.49 2.32
C ASP A 263 13.09 -5.74 1.69
N ILE A 264 13.92 -6.61 1.13
CA ILE A 264 13.55 -7.91 0.56
C ILE A 264 14.57 -8.95 1.01
N LEU A 265 14.09 -10.07 1.54
CA LEU A 265 14.92 -11.17 2.01
C LEU A 265 14.37 -12.53 1.57
N VAL A 266 15.26 -13.41 1.11
CA VAL A 266 14.95 -14.80 0.73
C VAL A 266 15.91 -15.81 1.40
N PRO A 267 15.44 -16.98 1.84
CA PRO A 267 16.31 -18.08 2.26
C PRO A 267 16.80 -18.92 1.07
N ILE A 268 17.74 -19.82 1.31
CA ILE A 268 18.04 -20.91 0.38
C ILE A 268 16.93 -21.98 0.44
N SER A 269 16.48 -22.45 -0.71
CA SER A 269 15.46 -23.49 -0.81
C SER A 269 16.05 -24.80 -1.36
N HIS A 270 15.87 -25.90 -0.63
CA HIS A 270 16.34 -27.24 -0.99
C HIS A 270 15.17 -28.22 -1.18
N GLY A 271 15.34 -29.23 -2.03
CA GLY A 271 14.34 -30.28 -2.24
C GLY A 271 14.42 -31.38 -1.16
N HIS A 272 13.29 -31.97 -0.80
CA HIS A 272 13.16 -33.06 0.15
C HIS A 272 12.36 -34.22 -0.47
N ASP A 273 12.92 -35.44 -0.41
CA ASP A 273 12.25 -36.68 -0.80
C ASP A 273 11.49 -37.27 0.40
N MET A 274 10.20 -37.61 0.24
CA MET A 274 9.35 -38.04 1.36
C MET A 274 9.59 -39.50 1.81
N GLU A 275 10.39 -40.31 1.12
CA GLU A 275 10.56 -41.73 1.46
C GLU A 275 11.52 -42.04 2.62
N ILE A 276 12.40 -41.11 3.03
CA ILE A 276 13.43 -41.38 4.06
C ILE A 276 13.29 -40.37 5.21
N ALA A 277 12.41 -40.68 6.16
CA ALA A 277 12.20 -39.86 7.36
C ALA A 277 12.29 -40.75 8.60
N ASP A 278 13.50 -41.03 9.08
CA ASP A 278 13.67 -41.70 10.38
C ASP A 278 14.83 -41.18 11.26
N ASP A 279 15.72 -40.29 10.79
CA ASP A 279 16.72 -39.66 11.68
C ASP A 279 16.97 -38.19 11.30
N MET A 280 16.60 -37.30 12.23
CA MET A 280 16.48 -35.84 12.07
C MET A 280 17.73 -35.07 12.55
N GLU A 281 18.94 -35.59 12.35
CA GLU A 281 20.18 -34.93 12.82
C GLU A 281 21.19 -34.55 11.71
N ASP A 282 21.03 -35.01 10.47
CA ASP A 282 21.93 -34.70 9.35
C ASP A 282 21.16 -34.21 8.11
N ILE A 283 20.68 -32.96 8.15
CA ILE A 283 19.71 -32.44 7.17
C ILE A 283 20.41 -31.76 5.98
N TRP A 284 21.10 -32.55 5.15
CA TRP A 284 21.29 -32.27 3.72
C TRP A 284 20.64 -33.41 2.95
N PHE A 285 19.82 -33.14 1.94
CA PHE A 285 19.26 -34.20 1.12
C PHE A 285 20.37 -34.92 0.33
N HIS A 286 20.42 -36.24 0.49
CA HIS A 286 21.27 -37.16 -0.23
C HIS A 286 20.45 -37.96 -1.25
N ARG A 287 20.50 -37.64 -2.55
CA ARG A 287 19.94 -38.52 -3.60
C ARG A 287 20.95 -39.64 -3.86
N TYR A 288 20.78 -40.78 -3.21
CA TYR A 288 21.61 -41.96 -3.49
C TYR A 288 21.20 -42.58 -4.82
N ARG A 289 22.02 -42.37 -5.87
CA ARG A 289 21.88 -43.07 -7.15
C ARG A 289 23.16 -43.84 -7.45
N ASP A 290 23.04 -45.15 -7.64
CA ASP A 290 24.19 -46.06 -7.86
C ASP A 290 25.28 -45.96 -6.77
N GLY A 291 24.87 -45.78 -5.52
CA GLY A 291 25.79 -45.67 -4.37
C GLY A 291 26.56 -44.34 -4.31
N ARG A 292 26.18 -43.35 -5.11
CA ARG A 292 26.68 -41.98 -5.02
C ARG A 292 25.60 -41.06 -4.50
N ASP A 293 25.99 -40.31 -3.49
CA ASP A 293 25.23 -39.19 -2.97
C ASP A 293 25.21 -38.02 -3.98
N ILE A 294 24.02 -37.50 -4.27
CA ILE A 294 23.79 -36.36 -5.14
C ILE A 294 22.96 -35.34 -4.37
N GLU A 295 23.56 -34.20 -4.06
CA GLU A 295 22.93 -33.08 -3.36
C GLU A 295 21.90 -32.37 -4.26
N GLY A 296 20.64 -32.26 -3.81
CA GLY A 296 19.54 -31.67 -4.57
C GLY A 296 19.37 -30.17 -4.33
N ARG A 297 20.04 -29.32 -5.11
CA ARG A 297 19.85 -27.86 -5.11
C ARG A 297 18.66 -27.49 -6.02
N PHE A 298 17.62 -26.86 -5.46
CA PHE A 298 16.31 -26.69 -6.12
C PHE A 298 16.09 -25.30 -6.74
N ASP A 299 16.45 -24.21 -6.04
CA ASP A 299 16.15 -22.85 -6.52
C ASP A 299 17.36 -22.10 -7.10
N TYR A 300 17.56 -22.20 -8.41
CA TYR A 300 18.59 -21.43 -9.15
C TYR A 300 18.15 -19.99 -9.50
N ASN A 301 16.95 -19.54 -9.10
CA ASN A 301 16.46 -18.20 -9.40
C ASN A 301 17.04 -17.12 -8.45
N SER A 302 17.71 -17.55 -7.40
CA SER A 302 18.42 -16.67 -6.46
C SER A 302 19.89 -16.54 -6.86
N TRP A 303 20.27 -15.39 -7.44
CA TRP A 303 21.58 -15.20 -8.05
C TRP A 303 22.13 -13.77 -7.96
N VAL A 304 23.45 -13.66 -8.10
CA VAL A 304 24.20 -12.41 -8.25
C VAL A 304 24.57 -12.24 -9.72
N GLU A 305 24.33 -11.05 -10.25
CA GLU A 305 24.56 -10.74 -11.67
C GLU A 305 26.04 -10.79 -12.02
N SER A 306 26.34 -11.17 -13.27
CA SER A 306 27.72 -11.20 -13.79
C SER A 306 27.89 -10.23 -14.96
N ASP A 307 29.13 -9.82 -15.25
CA ASP A 307 29.43 -9.01 -16.44
C ASP A 307 29.10 -9.75 -17.75
N LYS A 308 29.17 -11.08 -17.73
CA LYS A 308 28.75 -11.92 -18.86
C LYS A 308 27.23 -11.86 -19.04
N GLY A 309 26.46 -12.00 -17.97
CA GLY A 309 25.00 -11.90 -17.95
C GLY A 309 24.52 -10.53 -18.42
N ARG A 310 25.17 -9.44 -17.99
CA ARG A 310 24.87 -8.07 -18.45
C ARG A 310 25.10 -7.90 -19.96
N ARG A 311 26.23 -8.39 -20.48
CA ARG A 311 26.52 -8.34 -21.94
C ARG A 311 25.54 -9.18 -22.75
N LEU A 312 25.17 -10.37 -22.24
CA LEU A 312 24.18 -11.22 -22.86
C LEU A 312 22.81 -10.52 -22.92
N SER A 313 22.29 -10.03 -21.80
CA SER A 313 21.03 -9.29 -21.74
C SER A 313 21.03 -8.03 -22.62
N ALA A 314 22.17 -7.34 -22.75
CA ALA A 314 22.29 -6.20 -23.67
C ALA A 314 22.19 -6.61 -25.15
N SER A 315 22.58 -7.83 -25.51
CA SER A 315 22.52 -8.37 -26.87
C SER A 315 21.17 -8.97 -27.26
N LEU A 316 20.34 -9.32 -26.27
CA LEU A 316 19.04 -9.94 -26.48
C LEU A 316 17.96 -8.90 -26.80
N ASP A 317 16.94 -9.34 -27.53
CA ASP A 317 15.70 -8.58 -27.71
C ASP A 317 15.05 -8.30 -26.34
N LYS A 318 14.44 -7.13 -26.17
CA LYS A 318 13.85 -6.68 -24.90
C LYS A 318 12.66 -7.52 -24.44
N ASP A 319 11.99 -8.22 -25.36
CA ASP A 319 10.84 -9.07 -25.02
C ASP A 319 11.24 -10.49 -24.56
N VAL A 320 12.50 -10.87 -24.75
CA VAL A 320 13.04 -12.17 -24.33
C VAL A 320 13.20 -12.19 -22.82
N VAL A 321 12.62 -13.21 -22.18
CA VAL A 321 12.79 -13.48 -20.75
C VAL A 321 13.82 -14.60 -20.59
N LEU A 322 14.87 -14.32 -19.84
CA LEU A 322 15.83 -15.31 -19.36
C LEU A 322 15.19 -16.10 -18.22
N ALA A 323 15.49 -17.40 -18.18
CA ALA A 323 15.15 -18.27 -17.08
C ALA A 323 16.43 -19.03 -16.72
N GLU A 324 16.83 -18.94 -15.45
CA GLU A 324 18.01 -19.66 -14.95
C GLU A 324 17.77 -21.17 -14.84
N GLY A 325 18.86 -21.93 -14.84
CA GLY A 325 18.83 -23.40 -14.83
C GLY A 325 18.68 -24.05 -16.21
N TYR A 326 18.78 -23.28 -17.30
CA TYR A 326 18.61 -23.74 -18.68
C TYR A 326 19.89 -23.59 -19.49
N LYS A 327 20.24 -24.61 -20.28
CA LYS A 327 21.50 -24.67 -21.06
C LYS A 327 21.54 -23.70 -22.24
N GLU A 328 20.38 -23.17 -22.62
CA GLU A 328 20.19 -22.28 -23.77
C GLU A 328 21.02 -20.99 -23.63
N TYR A 329 21.21 -20.50 -22.40
CA TYR A 329 21.94 -19.26 -22.13
C TYR A 329 22.93 -19.43 -21.00
N ASP A 330 24.21 -19.23 -21.31
CA ASP A 330 25.27 -19.20 -20.33
C ASP A 330 25.42 -17.77 -19.78
N THR A 331 24.72 -17.50 -18.68
CA THR A 331 24.69 -16.20 -18.02
C THR A 331 25.94 -15.95 -17.17
N GLY A 332 26.69 -16.99 -16.80
CA GLY A 332 27.83 -16.91 -15.89
C GLY A 332 27.49 -16.31 -14.52
N ARG A 333 26.22 -16.32 -14.12
CA ARG A 333 25.75 -15.81 -12.84
C ARG A 333 26.22 -16.71 -11.70
N ARG A 334 26.36 -16.10 -10.52
CA ARG A 334 26.63 -16.83 -9.28
C ARG A 334 25.31 -17.17 -8.62
N TYR A 335 25.09 -18.45 -8.31
CA TYR A 335 23.83 -18.93 -7.75
C TYR A 335 23.98 -19.13 -6.26
N MET A 336 23.09 -18.52 -5.46
CA MET A 336 23.07 -18.70 -4.01
C MET A 336 22.94 -20.18 -3.65
N ALA A 337 22.12 -20.92 -4.42
CA ALA A 337 21.95 -22.35 -4.28
C ALA A 337 23.27 -23.12 -4.35
N LYS A 338 24.30 -22.64 -5.10
CA LYS A 338 25.63 -23.26 -5.25
C LYS A 338 26.64 -22.87 -4.15
N GLU A 339 26.30 -21.91 -3.30
CA GLU A 339 27.25 -21.29 -2.36
C GLU A 339 26.90 -21.50 -0.88
N GLY A 340 25.65 -21.84 -0.59
CA GLY A 340 25.17 -22.06 0.78
C GLY A 340 25.65 -23.34 1.44
N ASP A 341 25.79 -23.29 2.78
CA ASP A 341 25.87 -24.48 3.64
C ASP A 341 25.22 -24.25 5.01
N TRP A 342 24.23 -25.08 5.39
CA TRP A 342 23.49 -24.90 6.65
C TRP A 342 24.34 -25.03 7.91
N ARG A 343 25.52 -25.66 7.82
CA ARG A 343 26.46 -25.77 8.93
C ARG A 343 27.16 -24.45 9.22
N ASN A 344 27.17 -23.54 8.26
CA ASN A 344 27.70 -22.20 8.44
C ASN A 344 26.70 -21.30 9.16
N ASN A 345 27.11 -20.06 9.42
CA ASN A 345 26.26 -19.10 10.09
C ASN A 345 24.99 -18.81 9.27
N LYS A 346 23.81 -19.14 9.82
CA LYS A 346 22.51 -18.92 9.19
C LYS A 346 22.22 -17.43 8.89
N ASP A 347 22.87 -16.52 9.63
CA ASP A 347 22.68 -15.08 9.54
C ASP A 347 23.63 -14.41 8.53
N ASP A 348 24.43 -15.18 7.80
CA ASP A 348 25.26 -14.62 6.72
C ASP A 348 24.36 -14.08 5.60
N GLU A 349 24.67 -12.87 5.11
CA GLU A 349 23.88 -12.19 4.09
C GLU A 349 24.63 -12.17 2.75
N LEU A 350 23.91 -12.40 1.66
CA LEU A 350 24.40 -12.25 0.29
C LEU A 350 23.52 -11.25 -0.44
N ASP A 351 24.09 -10.16 -0.95
CA ASP A 351 23.35 -9.24 -1.81
C ASP A 351 23.05 -9.90 -3.16
N LEU A 352 21.77 -9.99 -3.53
CA LEU A 352 21.30 -10.64 -4.74
C LEU A 352 20.92 -9.63 -5.83
N ASP A 353 20.80 -10.10 -7.06
CA ASP A 353 20.26 -9.36 -8.22
C ASP A 353 19.00 -10.01 -8.80
N GLY A 354 18.81 -11.31 -8.56
CA GLY A 354 17.58 -12.06 -8.81
C GLY A 354 17.24 -12.92 -7.59
N ILE A 355 15.94 -13.18 -7.39
CA ILE A 355 15.43 -14.01 -6.30
C ILE A 355 14.42 -15.01 -6.84
N GLY A 356 14.28 -16.16 -6.19
CA GLY A 356 13.21 -17.11 -6.43
C GLY A 356 11.91 -16.78 -5.69
N GLY A 357 10.86 -17.57 -5.99
CA GLY A 357 9.49 -17.34 -5.54
C GLY A 357 9.07 -18.07 -4.25
N VAL A 358 9.89 -19.00 -3.76
CA VAL A 358 9.48 -20.00 -2.76
C VAL A 358 9.17 -19.37 -1.41
N ASN A 359 10.07 -18.50 -0.94
CA ASN A 359 9.95 -17.78 0.33
C ASN A 359 10.52 -16.38 0.16
N ILE A 360 9.71 -15.35 0.33
CA ILE A 360 10.16 -13.95 0.23
C ILE A 360 9.51 -13.13 1.33
N LEU A 361 10.32 -12.58 2.23
CA LEU A 361 9.87 -11.52 3.12
C LEU A 361 10.16 -10.16 2.48
N VAL A 362 9.15 -9.31 2.44
CA VAL A 362 9.20 -7.98 1.85
C VAL A 362 8.62 -6.96 2.83
N LYS A 363 9.31 -5.84 3.03
CA LYS A 363 8.73 -4.69 3.75
C LYS A 363 7.51 -4.18 2.98
N GLY A 364 6.39 -3.95 3.66
CA GLY A 364 5.13 -3.53 3.01
C GLY A 364 5.29 -2.25 2.16
N ASP A 365 6.17 -1.34 2.57
CA ASP A 365 6.42 -0.10 1.83
C ASP A 365 7.06 -0.31 0.45
N VAL A 366 7.78 -1.42 0.24
CA VAL A 366 8.34 -1.78 -1.08
C VAL A 366 7.21 -2.00 -2.08
N HIS A 367 6.20 -2.80 -1.71
CA HIS A 367 5.03 -3.04 -2.55
C HIS A 367 4.15 -1.79 -2.69
N ARG A 368 3.94 -1.03 -1.60
CA ARG A 368 3.18 0.24 -1.65
C ARG A 368 3.84 1.29 -2.54
N SER A 369 5.16 1.24 -2.69
CA SER A 369 5.92 2.12 -3.59
C SER A 369 5.83 1.69 -5.07
N GLY A 370 5.10 0.62 -5.38
CA GLY A 370 4.83 0.16 -6.74
C GLY A 370 5.77 -0.94 -7.24
N ILE A 371 6.68 -1.45 -6.40
CA ILE A 371 7.53 -2.59 -6.77
C ILE A 371 6.68 -3.86 -6.73
N ASN A 372 6.53 -4.53 -7.86
CA ASN A 372 5.67 -5.71 -8.03
C ASN A 372 6.33 -6.76 -8.93
N PHE A 373 5.63 -7.84 -9.25
CA PHE A 373 6.14 -8.93 -10.08
C PHE A 373 5.87 -8.62 -11.56
N PRO A 374 6.87 -8.28 -12.39
CA PRO A 374 6.61 -7.87 -13.76
C PRO A 374 5.99 -9.01 -14.56
N CYS A 375 4.76 -8.80 -15.05
CA CYS A 375 4.05 -9.72 -15.95
C CYS A 375 4.42 -9.52 -17.43
N TYR A 376 5.49 -8.76 -17.66
CA TYR A 376 6.12 -8.43 -18.93
C TYR A 376 7.64 -8.58 -18.76
N ALA A 377 8.39 -8.53 -19.86
CA ALA A 377 9.84 -8.58 -19.76
C ALA A 377 10.37 -7.26 -19.17
N PHE A 378 11.04 -7.33 -18.03
CA PHE A 378 11.71 -6.23 -17.37
C PHE A 378 13.21 -6.53 -17.29
N GLU A 379 14.03 -5.84 -18.08
CA GLU A 379 15.46 -6.12 -18.23
C GLU A 379 15.77 -7.61 -18.49
N ASN A 380 15.02 -8.20 -19.41
CA ASN A 380 15.07 -9.61 -19.79
C ASN A 380 14.75 -10.60 -18.64
N GLN A 381 14.09 -10.13 -17.59
CA GLN A 381 13.57 -10.96 -16.49
C GLN A 381 12.04 -10.81 -16.42
N ALA A 382 11.38 -11.68 -15.67
CA ALA A 382 9.96 -11.56 -15.35
C ALA A 382 9.72 -12.07 -13.94
N GLU A 383 8.52 -11.84 -13.40
CA GLU A 383 8.08 -12.40 -12.13
C GLU A 383 9.02 -12.04 -10.97
N THR A 384 9.60 -13.01 -10.24
CA THR A 384 10.40 -12.80 -9.02
C THR A 384 11.79 -12.23 -9.32
N GLU A 385 12.47 -12.73 -10.35
CA GLU A 385 13.74 -12.17 -10.83
C GLU A 385 13.55 -10.74 -11.36
N GLY A 386 12.43 -10.49 -12.05
CA GLY A 386 12.05 -9.15 -12.48
C GLY A 386 11.75 -8.21 -11.31
N PHE A 387 11.09 -8.72 -10.26
CA PHE A 387 10.80 -8.00 -9.02
C PHE A 387 12.10 -7.58 -8.30
N ALA A 388 13.07 -8.49 -8.15
CA ALA A 388 14.37 -8.16 -7.56
C ALA A 388 15.12 -7.07 -8.35
N LYS A 389 15.17 -7.19 -9.68
CA LYS A 389 15.77 -6.15 -10.52
C LYS A 389 15.06 -4.80 -10.37
N MET A 390 13.73 -4.80 -10.37
CA MET A 390 12.93 -3.58 -10.20
C MET A 390 13.20 -2.94 -8.85
N ALA A 391 13.27 -3.74 -7.77
CA ALA A 391 13.58 -3.28 -6.44
C ALA A 391 14.95 -2.62 -6.36
N LYS A 392 15.99 -3.25 -6.93
CA LYS A 392 17.35 -2.65 -6.97
C LYS A 392 17.40 -1.36 -7.77
N ARG A 393 16.65 -1.28 -8.88
CA ARG A 393 16.55 -0.02 -9.66
C ARG A 393 15.87 1.10 -8.89
N ALA A 394 14.96 0.77 -7.99
CA ALA A 394 14.32 1.71 -7.08
C ALA A 394 15.16 2.04 -5.82
N GLY A 395 16.34 1.41 -5.66
CA GLY A 395 17.25 1.67 -4.54
C GLY A 395 17.01 0.81 -3.30
N TYR A 396 16.17 -0.22 -3.39
CA TYR A 396 15.95 -1.18 -2.31
C TYR A 396 17.04 -2.23 -2.23
N ARG A 397 17.27 -2.74 -1.02
CA ARG A 397 18.22 -3.82 -0.76
C ARG A 397 17.54 -5.18 -0.91
N VAL A 398 18.16 -6.06 -1.69
CA VAL A 398 17.69 -7.44 -1.94
C VAL A 398 18.75 -8.40 -1.43
N VAL A 399 18.41 -9.19 -0.42
CA VAL A 399 19.35 -10.09 0.27
C VAL A 399 18.86 -11.53 0.23
N GLY A 400 19.81 -12.44 0.10
CA GLY A 400 19.63 -13.86 0.32
C GLY A 400 20.36 -14.32 1.58
N LEU A 401 19.82 -15.34 2.26
CA LEU A 401 20.48 -16.05 3.35
C LEU A 401 20.94 -17.42 2.82
N PRO A 402 22.21 -17.55 2.37
CA PRO A 402 22.70 -18.77 1.73
C PRO A 402 22.70 -19.98 2.67
N ASN A 403 22.75 -19.78 3.99
CA ASN A 403 22.85 -20.85 4.98
C ASN A 403 21.53 -21.09 5.74
N TYR A 404 20.47 -20.32 5.44
CA TYR A 404 19.16 -20.46 6.09
C TYR A 404 18.25 -21.32 5.22
N VAL A 405 18.00 -22.56 5.64
CA VAL A 405 17.33 -23.55 4.79
C VAL A 405 15.81 -23.60 5.00
N VAL A 406 15.10 -23.66 3.88
CA VAL A 406 13.69 -24.07 3.80
C VAL A 406 13.57 -25.25 2.84
N TRP A 407 12.73 -26.23 3.18
CA TRP A 407 12.58 -27.48 2.42
C TRP A 407 11.33 -27.45 1.57
N HIS A 408 11.48 -27.82 0.31
CA HIS A 408 10.43 -27.93 -0.70
C HIS A 408 10.24 -29.40 -1.10
N ILE A 409 9.04 -29.79 -1.54
CA ILE A 409 8.82 -31.14 -2.06
C ILE A 409 9.72 -31.40 -3.29
N ASP A 410 10.37 -32.55 -3.37
CA ASP A 410 11.13 -32.93 -4.57
C ASP A 410 10.15 -33.18 -5.73
N THR A 411 10.35 -32.47 -6.85
CA THR A 411 9.57 -32.63 -8.09
C THR A 411 10.24 -33.57 -9.08
N GLU A 412 11.25 -34.35 -8.66
CA GLU A 412 12.02 -35.29 -9.47
C GLU A 412 12.67 -34.66 -10.71
N GLU A 413 13.07 -33.38 -10.63
CA GLU A 413 13.68 -32.71 -11.78
C GLU A 413 14.95 -33.44 -12.27
N LYS A 414 15.00 -33.68 -13.59
CA LYS A 414 16.09 -34.45 -14.22
C LYS A 414 17.44 -33.73 -14.07
N PRO A 415 18.55 -34.48 -13.89
CA PRO A 415 19.90 -33.90 -13.90
C PRO A 415 20.16 -33.20 -15.25
N GLY A 416 20.46 -31.91 -15.21
CA GLY A 416 20.66 -31.10 -16.43
C GLY A 416 20.44 -29.60 -16.24
N ASN A 417 19.86 -29.19 -15.11
CA ASN A 417 19.55 -27.80 -14.78
C ASN A 417 20.71 -27.05 -14.09
N ALA A 418 21.96 -27.52 -14.24
CA ALA A 418 23.14 -27.02 -13.52
C ALA A 418 24.28 -26.56 -14.44
#